data_AF-A0AAV8ZLD6-F1
#
_entry.id   AF-A0AAV8ZLD6-F1
#
_cell.length_a   1.000
_cell.length_b   1.000
_cell.length_c   1.000
_cell.angle_alpha   90.00
_cell.angle_beta   90.00
_cell.angle_gamma   90.00
#
_symmetry.space_group_name_H-M   'P 1'
#
loop_
_entity.id
_entity.type
_entity.pdbx_description
1 polymer ?
#
loop_
_entity_poly.entity_id
_entity_poly.type
_entity_poly.pdbx_seq_one_letter_code
_entity_poly.pdbx_strand_id
1 'polypeptide(L)'
;MGACLTLEREEGKARKRSEEIDRQLGELAKLQNNVIKILLLGAGESGKSTLVKQMKIIHADGFTHAELSSFRPTVLDNLLASMKYVLAGMGILRINLEHFRNKVHAQNVLIAKSCFDMSFTVLPNVAASLQALWSDRGVRLAVARGYEYELNDSALYLFENMERICDPKYVPNPTDVLRARVRTQGIIETQFRINDMIVSMYDVGGQRSQRRKWIYCFDDVRAVLFVISLSGYDMTLL
;
A
#
# COMPACT_ATOMS: atom_id res chain seq x y z
N MET A 1 -47.31 7.31 45.51
CA MET A 1 -46.05 6.79 46.09
C MET A 1 -45.31 5.81 45.16
N GLY A 2 -45.46 5.88 43.83
CA GLY A 2 -44.83 4.92 42.90
C GLY A 2 -43.57 5.40 42.16
N ALA A 3 -43.29 6.71 42.15
CA ALA A 3 -42.22 7.29 41.32
C ALA A 3 -40.82 7.24 41.96
N CYS A 4 -40.71 7.08 43.29
CA CYS A 4 -39.43 7.09 44.00
C CYS A 4 -38.67 5.76 43.86
N LEU A 5 -39.39 4.63 43.89
CA LEU A 5 -38.81 3.29 43.77
C LEU A 5 -38.26 2.99 42.37
N THR A 6 -38.82 3.62 41.33
CA THR A 6 -38.30 3.50 39.96
C THR A 6 -36.98 4.24 39.81
N LEU A 7 -36.85 5.45 40.40
CA LEU A 7 -35.61 6.24 40.38
C LEU A 7 -34.46 5.52 41.10
N GLU A 8 -34.67 5.00 42.31
CA GLU A 8 -33.64 4.24 43.05
C GLU A 8 -33.19 2.97 42.31
N ARG A 9 -34.13 2.31 41.62
CA ARG A 9 -33.84 1.10 40.83
C ARG A 9 -33.09 1.42 39.53
N GLU A 10 -33.34 2.58 38.94
CA GLU A 10 -32.57 3.10 37.81
C GLU A 10 -31.18 3.59 38.23
N GLU A 11 -31.06 4.29 39.36
CA GLU A 11 -29.78 4.69 39.95
C GLU A 11 -28.91 3.49 40.30
N GLY A 12 -29.48 2.43 40.89
CA GLY A 12 -28.76 1.19 41.17
C GLY A 12 -28.27 0.47 39.91
N LYS A 13 -29.05 0.52 38.81
CA LYS A 13 -28.61 -0.01 37.50
C LYS A 13 -27.53 0.85 36.87
N ALA A 14 -27.67 2.18 36.94
CA ALA A 14 -26.69 3.13 36.43
C ALA A 14 -25.35 2.98 37.15
N ARG A 15 -25.37 2.82 38.48
CA ARG A 15 -24.17 2.60 39.29
C ARG A 15 -23.45 1.30 38.93
N LYS A 16 -24.18 0.18 38.82
CA LYS A 16 -23.59 -1.09 38.37
C LYS A 16 -22.99 -1.00 36.96
N ARG A 17 -23.64 -0.26 36.06
CA ARG A 17 -23.12 -0.01 34.71
C ARG A 17 -21.85 0.85 34.74
N SER A 18 -21.81 1.88 35.59
CA SER A 18 -20.61 2.72 35.79
C SER A 18 -19.45 1.89 36.33
N GLU A 19 -19.68 1.08 37.36
CA GLU A 19 -18.66 0.20 37.95
C GLU A 19 -18.10 -0.81 36.94
N GLU A 20 -18.96 -1.35 36.06
CA GLU A 20 -18.51 -2.24 34.97
C GLU A 20 -17.70 -1.49 33.90
N ILE A 21 -18.09 -0.25 33.55
CA ILE A 21 -17.31 0.59 32.64
C ILE A 21 -15.93 0.91 33.25
N ASP A 22 -15.87 1.28 34.53
CA ASP A 22 -14.63 1.59 35.23
C ASP A 22 -13.70 0.37 35.30
N ARG A 23 -14.28 -0.83 35.51
CA ARG A 23 -13.54 -2.10 35.45
C ARG A 23 -12.95 -2.33 34.07
N GLN A 24 -13.75 -2.17 33.01
CA GLN A 24 -13.30 -2.31 31.62
C GLN A 24 -12.21 -1.28 31.26
N LEU A 25 -12.35 -0.03 31.70
CA LEU A 25 -11.34 1.01 31.52
C LEU A 25 -10.02 0.65 32.22
N GLY A 26 -10.09 0.10 33.44
CA GLY A 26 -8.91 -0.37 34.16
C GLY A 26 -8.19 -1.52 33.46
N GLU A 27 -8.92 -2.46 32.87
CA GLU A 27 -8.36 -3.55 32.06
C GLU A 27 -7.73 -3.04 30.75
N LEU A 28 -8.41 -2.14 30.05
CA LEU A 28 -7.91 -1.50 28.83
C LEU A 28 -6.65 -0.67 29.10
N ALA A 29 -6.58 0.07 30.21
CA ALA A 29 -5.41 0.85 30.60
C ALA A 29 -4.18 -0.04 30.84
N LYS A 30 -4.36 -1.21 31.48
CA LYS A 30 -3.27 -2.18 31.68
C LYS A 30 -2.79 -2.76 30.35
N LEU A 31 -3.71 -3.06 29.42
CA LEU A 31 -3.35 -3.51 28.08
C LEU A 31 -2.59 -2.42 27.32
N GLN A 32 -3.03 -1.16 27.40
CA GLN A 32 -2.37 -0.02 26.75
C GLN A 32 -0.95 0.23 27.29
N ASN A 33 -0.71 0.06 28.59
CA ASN A 33 0.64 0.19 29.17
C ASN A 33 1.65 -0.81 28.58
N ASN A 34 1.19 -1.91 28.01
CA ASN A 34 2.02 -2.92 27.36
C ASN A 34 2.11 -2.74 25.82
N VAL A 35 1.53 -1.66 25.27
CA VAL A 35 1.62 -1.32 23.85
C VAL A 35 2.81 -0.39 23.61
N ILE A 36 3.76 -0.85 22.79
CA ILE A 36 4.87 -0.04 22.32
C ILE A 36 4.44 0.66 21.02
N LYS A 37 4.33 1.98 21.07
CA LYS A 37 4.01 2.81 19.90
C LYS A 37 5.29 3.19 19.14
N ILE A 38 5.34 2.89 17.84
CA ILE A 38 6.46 3.22 16.95
C ILE A 38 5.92 4.05 15.77
N LEU A 39 6.51 5.23 15.55
CA LEU A 39 6.15 6.12 14.46
C LEU A 39 7.13 6.02 13.29
N LEU A 40 6.63 5.82 12.07
CA LEU A 40 7.46 5.79 10.87
C LEU A 40 7.45 7.15 10.18
N LEU A 41 8.61 7.78 10.06
CA LEU A 41 8.79 9.02 9.32
C LEU A 41 9.68 8.82 8.11
N GLY A 42 9.58 9.75 7.15
CA GLY A 42 10.37 9.70 5.93
C GLY A 42 9.61 10.28 4.73
N ALA A 43 10.35 10.64 3.69
CA ALA A 43 9.80 11.18 2.46
C ALA A 43 8.77 10.24 1.82
N GLY A 44 7.98 10.74 0.86
CA GLY A 44 7.17 9.87 0.00
C GLY A 44 8.07 8.80 -0.62
N GLU A 45 7.57 7.57 -0.74
CA GLU A 45 8.27 6.48 -1.46
C GLU A 45 9.59 6.00 -0.84
N SER A 46 9.90 6.43 0.39
CA SER A 46 11.04 5.94 1.17
C SER A 46 10.96 4.46 1.58
N GLY A 47 9.81 3.80 1.45
CA GLY A 47 9.62 2.38 1.84
C GLY A 47 8.98 2.16 3.21
N LYS A 48 8.46 3.20 3.88
CA LYS A 48 7.75 3.06 5.19
C LYS A 48 6.65 2.00 5.18
N SER A 49 5.71 2.10 4.25
CA SER A 49 4.60 1.15 4.14
C SER A 49 5.09 -0.26 3.82
N THR A 50 6.21 -0.38 3.10
CA THR A 50 6.86 -1.67 2.83
C THR A 50 7.41 -2.28 4.12
N LEU A 51 8.02 -1.47 5.00
CA LEU A 51 8.48 -1.93 6.32
C LEU A 51 7.30 -2.43 7.17
N VAL A 52 6.20 -1.68 7.23
CA VAL A 52 5.00 -2.12 7.99
C VAL A 52 4.42 -3.42 7.43
N LYS A 53 4.30 -3.54 6.10
CA LYS A 53 3.87 -4.79 5.45
C LYS A 53 4.78 -5.97 5.78
N GLN A 54 6.10 -5.77 5.85
CA GLN A 54 7.05 -6.82 6.27
C GLN A 54 6.84 -7.24 7.71
N MET A 55 6.62 -6.28 8.62
CA MET A 55 6.37 -6.58 10.02
C MET A 55 5.09 -7.39 10.21
N LYS A 56 4.07 -7.14 9.38
CA LYS A 56 2.87 -7.98 9.33
C LYS A 56 3.18 -9.41 8.87
N ILE A 57 4.00 -9.57 7.84
CA ILE A 57 4.44 -10.89 7.34
C ILE A 57 5.16 -11.69 8.41
N ILE A 58 6.06 -11.04 9.17
CA ILE A 58 6.93 -11.72 10.13
C ILE A 58 6.24 -11.95 11.48
N HIS A 59 5.38 -11.03 11.93
CA HIS A 59 4.87 -10.99 13.31
C HIS A 59 3.34 -11.02 13.45
N ALA A 60 2.57 -11.11 12.36
CA ALA A 60 1.10 -11.09 12.40
C ALA A 60 0.48 -12.09 11.40
N ASP A 61 1.04 -13.30 11.31
CA ASP A 61 0.54 -14.41 10.49
C ASP A 61 0.38 -14.09 8.98
N GLY A 62 1.02 -13.01 8.51
CA GLY A 62 0.97 -12.58 7.12
C GLY A 62 -0.35 -11.96 6.70
N PHE A 63 -0.66 -12.11 5.41
CA PHE A 63 -1.88 -11.58 4.82
C PHE A 63 -2.89 -12.71 4.64
N THR A 64 -4.13 -12.46 5.06
CA THR A 64 -5.22 -13.41 4.81
C THR A 64 -5.54 -13.47 3.31
N HIS A 65 -6.20 -14.54 2.87
CA HIS A 65 -6.62 -14.67 1.46
C HIS A 65 -7.51 -13.50 0.99
N ALA A 66 -8.40 -13.02 1.86
CA ALA A 66 -9.26 -11.87 1.58
C ALA A 66 -8.45 -10.57 1.42
N GLU A 67 -7.44 -10.36 2.27
CA GLU A 67 -6.53 -9.22 2.17
C GLU A 67 -5.69 -9.28 0.90
N LEU A 68 -5.09 -10.43 0.60
CA LEU A 68 -4.35 -10.62 -0.65
C LEU A 68 -5.23 -10.32 -1.86
N SER A 69 -6.46 -10.82 -1.87
CA SER A 69 -7.41 -10.60 -2.96
C SER A 69 -7.79 -9.13 -3.13
N SER A 70 -7.86 -8.35 -2.05
CA SER A 70 -8.17 -6.91 -2.11
C SER A 70 -7.07 -6.08 -2.78
N PHE A 71 -5.82 -6.59 -2.85
CA PHE A 71 -4.72 -5.93 -3.56
C PHE A 71 -4.73 -6.18 -5.07
N ARG A 72 -5.52 -7.12 -5.58
CA ARG A 72 -5.55 -7.46 -7.02
C ARG A 72 -5.75 -6.24 -7.92
N PRO A 73 -6.73 -5.35 -7.67
CA PRO A 73 -6.94 -4.17 -8.50
C PRO A 73 -5.74 -3.22 -8.48
N THR A 74 -5.13 -3.04 -7.30
CA THR A 74 -3.94 -2.19 -7.15
C THR A 74 -2.75 -2.72 -7.95
N VAL A 75 -2.49 -4.03 -7.90
CA VAL A 75 -1.38 -4.65 -8.65
C VAL A 75 -1.59 -4.46 -10.16
N LEU A 76 -2.82 -4.67 -10.63
CA LEU A 76 -3.18 -4.49 -12.04
C LEU A 76 -3.07 -3.02 -12.48
N ASP A 77 -3.56 -2.08 -11.66
CA ASP A 77 -3.41 -0.64 -11.93
C ASP A 77 -1.94 -0.23 -11.97
N ASN A 78 -1.11 -0.74 -11.05
CA ASN A 78 0.32 -0.47 -11.04
C ASN A 78 1.00 -1.02 -12.29
N LEU A 79 0.61 -2.20 -12.76
CA LEU A 79 1.13 -2.79 -14.00
C LEU A 79 0.81 -1.90 -15.21
N LEU A 80 -0.45 -1.49 -15.37
CA LEU A 80 -0.87 -0.61 -16.48
C LEU A 80 -0.17 0.75 -16.40
N ALA A 81 -0.16 1.37 -15.22
CA ALA A 81 0.47 2.67 -15.00
C ALA A 81 1.98 2.62 -15.28
N SER A 82 2.65 1.54 -14.86
CA SER A 82 4.09 1.35 -15.12
C SER A 82 4.37 1.29 -16.63
N MET A 83 3.57 0.52 -17.40
CA MET A 83 3.77 0.46 -18.86
C MET A 83 3.52 1.82 -19.53
N LYS A 84 2.48 2.56 -19.12
CA LYS A 84 2.25 3.92 -19.62
C LYS A 84 3.43 4.85 -19.34
N TYR A 85 4.00 4.76 -18.14
CA TYR A 85 5.14 5.56 -17.74
C TYR A 85 6.39 5.22 -18.57
N VAL A 86 6.62 3.94 -18.86
CA VAL A 86 7.67 3.49 -19.79
C VAL A 86 7.46 4.05 -21.19
N LEU A 87 6.24 4.00 -21.74
CA LEU A 87 5.95 4.55 -23.06
C LEU A 87 6.19 6.07 -23.14
N ALA A 88 5.91 6.81 -22.06
CA ALA A 88 6.26 8.22 -21.96
C ALA A 88 7.79 8.41 -21.90
N GLY A 89 8.48 7.61 -21.08
CA GLY A 89 9.94 7.58 -20.97
C GLY A 89 10.65 7.28 -22.30
N MET A 90 10.09 6.40 -23.14
CA MET A 90 10.60 6.15 -24.50
C MET A 90 10.66 7.44 -25.33
N GLY A 91 9.68 8.33 -25.20
CA GLY A 91 9.68 9.64 -25.87
C GLY A 91 10.81 10.55 -25.38
N ILE A 92 11.07 10.57 -24.07
CA ILE A 92 12.16 11.35 -23.45
C ILE A 92 13.52 10.83 -23.94
N LEU A 93 13.70 9.51 -23.90
CA LEU A 93 14.94 8.83 -24.29
C LEU A 93 15.14 8.73 -25.80
N ARG A 94 14.14 9.14 -26.60
CA ARG A 94 14.08 9.00 -28.06
C ARG A 94 14.29 7.56 -28.53
N ILE A 95 13.75 6.59 -27.79
CA ILE A 95 13.78 5.17 -28.12
C ILE A 95 12.53 4.83 -28.93
N ASN A 96 12.73 4.27 -30.12
CA ASN A 96 11.62 3.78 -30.95
C ASN A 96 11.23 2.35 -30.55
N LEU A 97 9.98 1.99 -30.79
CA LEU A 97 9.56 0.58 -30.79
C LEU A 97 10.33 -0.17 -31.88
N GLU A 98 10.80 -1.37 -31.56
CA GLU A 98 11.50 -2.24 -32.51
C GLU A 98 10.53 -2.70 -33.61
N HIS A 99 9.32 -3.10 -33.20
CA HIS A 99 8.29 -3.56 -34.13
C HIS A 99 7.26 -2.46 -34.37
N PHE A 100 7.16 -1.96 -35.61
CA PHE A 100 6.20 -0.90 -35.96
C PHE A 100 4.74 -1.26 -35.66
N ARG A 101 4.39 -2.55 -35.68
CA ARG A 101 3.06 -3.08 -35.35
C ARG A 101 2.68 -2.80 -33.89
N ASN A 102 3.66 -2.69 -33.00
CA ASN A 102 3.44 -2.39 -31.58
C ASN A 102 2.94 -0.96 -31.33
N LYS A 103 2.93 -0.08 -32.34
CA LYS A 103 2.30 1.25 -32.22
C LYS A 103 0.81 1.17 -31.86
N VAL A 104 0.08 0.18 -32.39
CA VAL A 104 -1.33 -0.05 -32.05
C VAL A 104 -1.47 -0.47 -30.59
N HIS A 105 -0.61 -1.37 -30.12
CA HIS A 105 -0.59 -1.81 -28.71
C HIS A 105 -0.23 -0.66 -27.76
N ALA A 106 0.73 0.19 -28.13
CA ALA A 106 1.07 1.39 -27.36
C ALA A 106 -0.12 2.34 -27.24
N GLN A 107 -0.82 2.62 -28.34
CA GLN A 107 -2.03 3.45 -28.33
C GLN A 107 -3.14 2.86 -27.45
N ASN A 108 -3.39 1.56 -27.57
CA ASN A 108 -4.36 0.85 -26.74
C ASN A 108 -4.04 1.01 -25.25
N VAL A 109 -2.79 0.80 -24.84
CA VAL A 109 -2.35 0.96 -23.45
C VAL A 109 -2.46 2.40 -22.98
N LEU A 110 -2.07 3.38 -23.79
CA LEU A 110 -2.13 4.80 -23.41
C LEU A 110 -3.57 5.30 -23.19
N ILE A 111 -4.51 4.87 -24.05
CA ILE A 111 -5.92 5.28 -23.97
C ILE A 111 -6.69 4.50 -22.89
N ALA A 112 -6.29 3.26 -22.59
CA ALA A 112 -6.99 2.41 -21.62
C ALA A 112 -7.09 3.09 -20.25
N LYS A 113 -8.31 3.32 -19.75
CA LYS A 113 -8.53 3.89 -18.40
C LYS A 113 -8.23 2.88 -17.29
N SER A 114 -8.52 1.61 -17.54
CA SER A 114 -8.26 0.47 -16.67
C SER A 114 -7.80 -0.71 -17.52
N CYS A 115 -7.10 -1.66 -16.90
CA CYS A 115 -6.76 -2.94 -17.53
C CYS A 115 -7.68 -4.08 -17.12
N PHE A 116 -8.69 -3.81 -16.28
CA PHE A 116 -9.66 -4.79 -15.80
C PHE A 116 -11.10 -4.24 -15.80
N ASP A 117 -12.07 -5.14 -15.75
CA ASP A 117 -13.50 -4.84 -15.67
C ASP A 117 -14.02 -4.69 -14.22
N MET A 118 -15.33 -4.52 -14.03
CA MET A 118 -15.95 -4.38 -12.70
C MET A 118 -15.81 -5.63 -11.81
N SER A 119 -15.45 -6.78 -12.39
CA SER A 119 -15.17 -8.03 -11.68
C SER A 119 -13.68 -8.23 -11.39
N PHE A 120 -12.85 -7.24 -11.69
CA PHE A 120 -11.38 -7.30 -11.59
C PHE A 120 -10.73 -8.37 -12.50
N THR A 121 -11.45 -8.76 -13.56
CA THR A 121 -10.94 -9.63 -14.62
C THR A 121 -10.21 -8.77 -15.65
N VAL A 122 -9.01 -9.19 -16.06
CA VAL A 122 -8.18 -8.43 -16.99
C VAL A 122 -8.81 -8.40 -18.38
N LEU A 123 -8.86 -7.22 -18.99
CA LEU A 123 -9.39 -7.03 -20.33
C LEU A 123 -8.43 -7.66 -21.37
N PRO A 124 -8.88 -8.65 -22.17
CA PRO A 124 -7.98 -9.42 -23.05
C PRO A 124 -7.20 -8.57 -24.05
N ASN A 125 -7.81 -7.51 -24.58
CA ASN A 125 -7.17 -6.57 -25.50
C ASN A 125 -6.02 -5.78 -24.84
N VAL A 126 -6.18 -5.40 -23.56
CA VAL A 126 -5.16 -4.69 -22.79
C VAL A 126 -4.05 -5.67 -22.40
N ALA A 127 -4.39 -6.86 -21.92
CA ALA A 127 -3.42 -7.92 -21.61
C ALA A 127 -2.51 -8.25 -22.80
N ALA A 128 -3.10 -8.52 -23.98
CA ALA A 128 -2.34 -8.79 -25.20
C ALA A 128 -1.44 -7.63 -25.60
N SER A 129 -1.91 -6.39 -25.42
CA SER A 129 -1.11 -5.19 -25.72
C SER A 129 0.06 -5.02 -24.75
N LEU A 130 -0.15 -5.27 -23.45
CA LEU A 130 0.92 -5.23 -22.45
C LEU A 130 2.00 -6.29 -22.74
N GLN A 131 1.60 -7.52 -23.08
CA GLN A 131 2.52 -8.62 -23.40
C GLN A 131 3.31 -8.36 -24.69
N ALA A 132 2.65 -7.86 -25.75
CA ALA A 132 3.29 -7.51 -27.01
C ALA A 132 4.32 -6.39 -26.82
N LEU A 133 4.00 -5.37 -26.02
CA LEU A 133 4.92 -4.29 -25.69
C LEU A 133 6.10 -4.77 -24.85
N TRP A 134 5.88 -5.59 -23.82
CA TRP A 134 6.99 -6.10 -23.01
C TRP A 134 7.95 -6.98 -23.82
N SER A 135 7.44 -7.68 -24.82
CA SER A 135 8.26 -8.47 -25.74
C SER A 135 9.14 -7.62 -26.66
N ASP A 136 8.81 -6.34 -26.88
CA ASP A 136 9.56 -5.40 -27.73
C ASP A 136 10.88 -4.96 -27.11
N ARG A 137 11.98 -5.04 -27.87
CA ARG A 137 13.31 -4.64 -27.38
C ARG A 137 13.41 -3.15 -27.06
N GLY A 138 12.69 -2.29 -27.78
CA GLY A 138 12.67 -0.85 -27.51
C GLY A 138 12.06 -0.53 -26.15
N VAL A 139 10.99 -1.23 -25.78
CA VAL A 139 10.35 -1.12 -24.46
C VAL A 139 11.30 -1.61 -23.36
N ARG A 140 11.93 -2.78 -23.52
CA ARG A 140 12.89 -3.30 -22.53
C ARG A 140 14.11 -2.39 -22.37
N LEU A 141 14.60 -1.79 -23.46
CA LEU A 141 15.69 -0.82 -23.42
C LEU A 141 15.30 0.43 -22.61
N ALA A 142 14.08 0.93 -22.78
CA ALA A 142 13.59 2.05 -21.98
C ALA A 142 13.47 1.68 -20.49
N VAL A 143 12.97 0.48 -20.16
CA VAL A 143 12.93 0.00 -18.77
C VAL A 143 14.34 -0.09 -18.15
N ALA A 144 15.33 -0.59 -18.90
CA ALA A 144 16.71 -0.65 -18.44
C ALA A 144 17.34 0.73 -18.17
N ARG A 145 16.84 1.77 -18.85
CA ARG A 145 17.19 3.18 -18.66
C ARG A 145 16.16 3.92 -17.80
N GLY A 146 15.37 3.18 -17.02
CA GLY A 146 14.28 3.70 -16.17
C GLY A 146 14.73 4.79 -15.20
N TYR A 147 15.98 4.73 -14.74
CA TYR A 147 16.57 5.69 -13.83
C TYR A 147 16.64 7.12 -14.41
N GLU A 148 16.76 7.28 -15.74
CA GLU A 148 16.84 8.59 -16.40
C GLU A 148 15.50 9.37 -16.41
N TYR A 149 14.39 8.69 -16.11
CA TYR A 149 13.05 9.29 -16.06
C TYR A 149 12.25 8.83 -14.84
N GLU A 150 12.92 8.38 -13.76
CA GLU A 150 12.31 8.06 -12.47
C GLU A 150 11.27 6.91 -12.52
N LEU A 151 11.52 5.88 -13.32
CA LEU A 151 10.68 4.67 -13.34
C LEU A 151 10.69 3.98 -11.96
N ASN A 152 9.52 3.56 -11.48
CA ASN A 152 9.40 2.85 -10.20
C ASN A 152 10.12 1.49 -10.22
N ASP A 153 10.87 1.19 -9.16
CA ASP A 153 11.63 -0.06 -8.96
C ASP A 153 10.78 -1.35 -9.05
N SER A 154 9.46 -1.26 -8.82
CA SER A 154 8.55 -2.41 -8.92
C SER A 154 8.11 -2.70 -10.36
N ALA A 155 8.35 -1.79 -11.31
CA ALA A 155 7.91 -1.95 -12.70
C ALA A 155 8.47 -3.23 -13.34
N LEU A 156 9.78 -3.49 -13.18
CA LEU A 156 10.42 -4.67 -13.73
C LEU A 156 9.80 -5.96 -13.18
N TYR A 157 9.60 -6.04 -11.86
CA TYR A 157 8.93 -7.18 -11.22
C TYR A 157 7.54 -7.44 -11.80
N LEU A 158 6.74 -6.38 -12.00
CA LEU A 158 5.40 -6.49 -12.56
C LEU A 158 5.43 -6.99 -14.00
N PHE A 159 6.37 -6.54 -14.82
CA PHE A 159 6.49 -6.97 -16.21
C PHE A 159 6.96 -8.42 -16.34
N GLU A 160 7.95 -8.84 -15.53
CA GLU A 160 8.45 -10.21 -15.51
C GLU A 160 7.40 -11.22 -15.01
N ASN A 161 6.47 -10.78 -14.15
CA ASN A 161 5.39 -11.61 -13.61
C ASN A 161 4.04 -11.39 -14.31
N MET A 162 4.03 -10.67 -15.42
CA MET A 162 2.80 -10.21 -16.08
C MET A 162 1.85 -11.34 -16.45
N GLU A 163 2.38 -12.47 -16.94
CA GLU A 163 1.57 -13.63 -17.31
C GLU A 163 0.75 -14.15 -16.11
N ARG A 164 1.39 -14.34 -14.96
CA ARG A 164 0.74 -14.74 -13.71
C ARG A 164 -0.23 -13.68 -13.20
N ILE A 165 0.13 -12.40 -13.29
CA ILE A 165 -0.69 -11.28 -12.80
C ILE A 165 -1.95 -11.10 -13.65
N CYS A 166 -1.87 -11.36 -14.96
CA CYS A 166 -2.99 -11.24 -15.87
C CYS A 166 -3.93 -12.46 -15.91
N ASP A 167 -3.58 -13.55 -15.22
CA ASP A 167 -4.41 -14.75 -15.16
C ASP A 167 -5.79 -14.46 -14.50
N PRO A 168 -6.91 -14.96 -15.05
CA PRO A 168 -8.22 -14.78 -14.43
C PRO A 168 -8.31 -15.31 -12.98
N LYS A 169 -7.60 -16.39 -12.66
CA LYS A 169 -7.54 -17.01 -11.33
C LYS A 169 -6.44 -16.43 -10.44
N TYR A 170 -5.75 -15.37 -10.88
CA TYR A 170 -4.69 -14.72 -10.13
C TYR A 170 -5.14 -14.27 -8.73
N VAL A 171 -4.41 -14.71 -7.70
CA VAL A 171 -4.50 -14.15 -6.35
C VAL A 171 -3.12 -13.60 -6.01
N PRO A 172 -3.02 -12.31 -5.61
CA PRO A 172 -1.75 -11.72 -5.21
C PRO A 172 -1.07 -12.53 -4.11
N ASN A 173 0.25 -12.63 -4.18
CA ASN A 173 1.07 -13.18 -3.11
C ASN A 173 1.64 -12.03 -2.24
N PRO A 174 2.26 -12.32 -1.07
CA PRO A 174 2.86 -11.28 -0.23
C PRO A 174 3.90 -10.41 -0.95
N THR A 175 4.66 -10.96 -1.90
CA THR A 175 5.62 -10.21 -2.72
C THR A 175 4.91 -9.20 -3.62
N ASP A 176 3.80 -9.58 -4.25
CA ASP A 176 2.97 -8.67 -5.04
C ASP A 176 2.45 -7.52 -4.18
N VAL A 177 2.00 -7.81 -2.96
CA VAL A 177 1.53 -6.81 -1.99
C VAL A 177 2.65 -5.86 -1.56
N LEU A 178 3.87 -6.36 -1.36
CA LEU A 178 5.04 -5.55 -1.02
C LEU A 178 5.46 -4.63 -2.18
N ARG A 179 5.32 -5.10 -3.43
CA ARG A 179 5.64 -4.35 -4.66
C ARG A 179 4.51 -3.41 -5.10
N ALA A 180 3.29 -3.64 -4.62
CA ALA A 180 2.16 -2.77 -4.89
C ALA A 180 2.34 -1.39 -4.23
N ARG A 181 2.39 -0.35 -5.06
CA ARG A 181 2.46 1.05 -4.69
C ARG A 181 1.05 1.59 -4.47
N VAL A 182 0.73 1.78 -3.20
CA VAL A 182 -0.45 2.52 -2.73
C VAL A 182 0.05 3.83 -2.10
N ARG A 183 -0.51 4.96 -2.53
CA ARG A 183 -0.21 6.23 -1.87
C ARG A 183 -0.89 6.25 -0.50
N THR A 184 -0.12 6.17 0.57
CA THR A 184 -0.64 6.31 1.94
C THR A 184 -1.22 7.72 2.13
N GLN A 185 -2.51 7.78 2.43
CA GLN A 185 -3.21 9.00 2.80
C GLN A 185 -3.58 8.92 4.27
N GLY A 186 -3.25 9.95 5.05
CA GLY A 186 -3.50 9.93 6.49
C GLY A 186 -2.51 9.08 7.28
N ILE A 187 -3.04 8.42 8.30
CA ILE A 187 -2.32 7.66 9.32
C ILE A 187 -2.89 6.25 9.28
N ILE A 188 -2.03 5.26 9.10
CA ILE A 188 -2.41 3.85 9.14
C ILE A 188 -1.73 3.22 10.36
N GLU A 189 -2.52 2.67 11.26
CA GLU A 189 -2.04 1.91 12.41
C GLU A 189 -2.01 0.41 12.06
N THR A 190 -0.93 -0.27 12.40
CA THR A 190 -0.81 -1.73 12.28
C THR A 190 -0.28 -2.28 13.59
N GLN A 191 -1.05 -3.18 14.19
CA GLN A 191 -0.69 -3.82 15.45
C GLN A 191 -0.25 -5.26 15.20
N PHE A 192 0.79 -5.68 15.90
CA PHE A 192 1.28 -7.05 15.89
C PHE A 192 1.98 -7.36 17.22
N ARG A 193 2.16 -8.64 17.51
CA ARG A 193 2.77 -9.08 18.77
C ARG A 193 4.20 -9.55 18.52
N ILE A 194 5.15 -9.02 19.29
CA ILE A 194 6.53 -9.52 19.34
C ILE A 194 6.75 -10.06 20.76
N ASN A 195 6.87 -11.38 20.88
CA ASN A 195 6.95 -12.08 22.16
C ASN A 195 5.74 -11.74 23.06
N ASP A 196 5.97 -11.09 24.20
CA ASP A 196 4.91 -10.66 25.12
C ASP A 196 4.54 -9.17 25.00
N MET A 197 5.12 -8.47 24.03
CA MET A 197 4.85 -7.05 23.80
C MET A 197 3.92 -6.87 22.60
N ILE A 198 2.94 -5.99 22.74
CA ILE A 198 2.12 -5.53 21.62
C ILE A 198 2.82 -4.32 21.04
N VAL A 199 3.11 -4.34 19.74
CA VAL A 199 3.71 -3.21 19.04
C VAL A 199 2.64 -2.61 18.13
N SER A 200 2.43 -1.31 18.27
CA SER A 200 1.60 -0.52 17.35
C SER A 200 2.49 0.37 16.49
N MET A 201 2.47 0.12 15.19
CA MET A 201 3.23 0.89 14.22
C MET A 201 2.33 1.84 13.45
N TYR A 202 2.74 3.11 13.37
CA TYR A 202 2.02 4.16 12.67
C TYR A 202 2.75 4.55 11.38
N ASP A 203 2.18 4.18 10.24
CA ASP A 203 2.64 4.64 8.91
C ASP A 203 1.91 5.92 8.52
N VAL A 204 2.67 7.01 8.40
CA VAL A 204 2.15 8.30 7.97
C VAL A 204 2.53 8.61 6.53
N GLY A 205 1.60 9.25 5.81
CA GLY A 205 1.87 9.73 4.45
C GLY A 205 3.12 10.63 4.39
N GLY A 206 4.07 10.29 3.51
CA GLY A 206 5.35 11.00 3.38
C GLY A 206 5.34 12.25 2.49
N GLN A 207 4.28 12.43 1.70
CA GLN A 207 4.12 13.57 0.79
C GLN A 207 3.94 14.88 1.56
N ARG A 208 4.39 16.01 1.00
CA ARG A 208 4.34 17.34 1.64
C ARG A 208 2.96 17.69 2.20
N SER A 209 1.88 17.39 1.46
CA SER A 209 0.50 17.64 1.87
C SER A 209 0.05 16.81 3.08
N GLN A 210 0.65 15.64 3.33
CA GLN A 210 0.31 14.76 4.44
C GLN A 210 1.09 15.07 5.73
N ARG A 211 2.21 15.80 5.65
CA ARG A 211 3.12 16.05 6.80
C ARG A 211 2.44 16.79 7.96
N ARG A 212 1.42 17.61 7.69
CA ARG A 212 0.64 18.29 8.73
C ARG A 212 -0.05 17.32 9.68
N LYS A 213 -0.31 16.08 9.24
CA LYS A 213 -0.96 15.04 10.06
C LYS A 213 0.01 14.33 11.00
N TRP A 214 1.32 14.47 10.80
CA TRP A 214 2.32 13.74 11.60
C TRP A 214 2.20 14.11 13.08
N ILE A 215 1.88 15.38 13.39
CA ILE A 215 1.77 15.90 14.76
C ILE A 215 0.79 15.10 15.63
N TYR A 216 -0.26 14.54 15.03
CA TYR A 216 -1.28 13.75 15.74
C TYR A 216 -0.81 12.36 16.16
N CYS A 217 0.36 11.92 15.68
CA CYS A 217 0.91 10.60 15.96
C CYS A 217 2.12 10.64 16.88
N PHE A 218 2.57 11.82 17.33
CA PHE A 218 3.75 11.94 18.19
C PHE A 218 3.46 11.72 19.68
N ASP A 219 2.17 11.73 20.07
CA ASP A 219 1.81 11.58 21.47
C ASP A 219 2.14 10.16 21.96
N ASP A 220 2.92 10.10 23.04
CA ASP A 220 3.32 8.86 23.72
C ASP A 220 4.01 7.82 22.80
N VAL A 221 4.76 8.30 21.80
CA VAL A 221 5.59 7.43 20.94
C VAL A 221 6.86 7.02 21.66
N ARG A 222 7.12 5.71 21.71
CA ARG A 222 8.34 5.14 22.30
C ARG A 222 9.57 5.35 21.42
N ALA A 223 9.39 5.23 20.11
CA ALA A 223 10.48 5.32 19.14
C ALA A 223 10.01 5.86 17.79
N VAL A 224 10.89 6.60 17.12
CA VAL A 224 10.71 7.07 15.75
C VAL A 224 11.67 6.34 14.83
N LEU A 225 11.13 5.68 13.81
CA LEU A 225 11.92 5.06 12.74
C LEU A 225 11.88 5.98 11.51
N PHE A 226 13.03 6.60 11.21
CA PHE A 226 13.16 7.48 10.05
C PHE A 226 13.72 6.70 8.85
N VAL A 227 12.91 6.55 7.80
CA VAL A 227 13.24 5.75 6.61
C VAL A 227 13.68 6.65 5.46
N ILE A 228 14.82 6.32 4.85
CA ILE A 228 15.44 7.06 3.75
C ILE A 228 15.63 6.10 2.56
N SER A 229 15.22 6.54 1.37
CA SER A 229 15.58 5.84 0.14
C SER A 229 16.98 6.27 -0.29
N LEU A 230 17.90 5.31 -0.40
CA LEU A 230 19.25 5.56 -0.92
C LEU A 230 19.28 5.66 -2.44
N SER A 231 18.35 4.98 -3.14
CA SER A 231 18.26 5.03 -4.60
C SER A 231 17.77 6.37 -5.13
N GLY A 232 17.18 7.21 -4.26
CA GLY A 232 16.69 8.54 -4.65
C GLY A 232 17.74 9.66 -4.62
N TYR A 233 19.04 9.35 -4.55
CA TYR A 233 20.10 10.36 -4.39
C TYR A 233 20.26 11.28 -5.62
N ASP A 234 19.93 10.78 -6.80
CA ASP A 234 19.98 11.46 -8.10
C ASP A 234 18.60 11.84 -8.66
N MET A 235 17.53 11.58 -7.88
CA MET A 235 16.17 11.95 -8.26
C MET A 235 15.90 13.44 -7.97
N THR A 236 15.05 14.04 -8.79
CA THR A 236 14.65 15.43 -8.61
C THR A 236 13.32 15.53 -7.87
N LEU A 237 13.10 16.63 -7.15
CA LEU A 237 11.81 16.90 -6.54
C LEU A 237 10.86 17.43 -7.62
N LEU A 238 9.92 16.60 -8.08
CA LEU A 238 8.76 17.03 -8.86
C LEU A 238 7.77 17.85 -8.02
#